data_AF-A0A8J3SRG9-F1
#
_entry.id   AF-A0A8J3SRG9-F1
#
_cell.length_a   1.000
_cell.length_b   1.000
_cell.length_c   1.000
_cell.angle_alpha   90.00
_cell.angle_beta   90.00
_cell.angle_gamma   90.00
#
_symmetry.space_group_name_H-M   'P 1'
#
loop_
_entity.id
_entity.type
_entity.pdbx_description
1 polymer ?
#
loop_
_entity_poly.entity_id
_entity_poly.type
_entity_poly.pdbx_seq_one_letter_code
_entity_poly.pdbx_strand_id
1 'polypeptide(L)'
;MRRARQVAASPVRSASETWAVISDLVADTVAQSSALSRDEAVQAMSAAEAVGRMLIAAGHLQQHPITLVAGKVYCEITTVSGTAALTLEENLNPVPGAAGADDFTIHLPSPAPLQEQVKATADGHARLSDAVPPAPETETANAGPLIDVEALRRAVTQR
;
A
#
# COMPACT_ATOMS: atom_id res chain seq x y z
N MET A 1 -2.23 -4.83 10.32
CA MET A 1 -3.55 -4.82 9.64
C MET A 1 -3.38 -4.64 8.13
N ARG A 2 -3.81 -5.61 7.32
CA ARG A 2 -3.76 -5.53 5.85
C ARG A 2 -4.81 -4.55 5.33
N ARG A 3 -4.41 -3.65 4.44
CA ARG A 3 -5.29 -2.70 3.74
C ARG A 3 -5.10 -2.83 2.24
N ALA A 4 -6.14 -2.50 1.49
CA ALA A 4 -6.11 -2.51 0.03
C ALA A 4 -6.49 -1.13 -0.51
N ARG A 5 -5.90 -0.79 -1.65
CA ARG A 5 -6.16 0.42 -2.42
C ARG A 5 -6.29 0.04 -3.89
N GLN A 6 -7.31 0.56 -4.54
CA GLN A 6 -7.56 0.36 -5.96
C GLN A 6 -7.46 1.71 -6.65
N VAL A 7 -6.68 1.76 -7.72
CA VAL A 7 -6.49 2.95 -8.54
C VAL A 7 -7.07 2.70 -9.93
N ALA A 8 -7.90 3.61 -10.41
CA ALA A 8 -8.46 3.58 -11.74
C ALA A 8 -7.36 3.85 -12.77
N ALA A 9 -7.18 2.88 -13.67
CA ALA A 9 -6.25 2.94 -14.79
C ALA A 9 -7.04 3.15 -16.10
N SER A 10 -6.57 2.60 -17.22
CA SER A 10 -7.22 2.77 -18.53
C SER A 10 -8.67 2.26 -18.51
N PRO A 11 -9.65 3.01 -19.06
CA PRO A 11 -9.49 4.21 -19.87
C PRO A 11 -9.50 5.55 -19.09
N VAL A 12 -9.67 5.54 -17.77
CA VAL A 12 -9.74 6.77 -16.95
C VAL A 12 -8.41 7.52 -16.95
N ARG A 13 -7.30 6.79 -16.86
CA ARG A 13 -5.93 7.33 -16.85
C ARG A 13 -5.01 6.50 -17.72
N SER A 14 -4.00 7.15 -18.30
CA SER A 14 -2.85 6.46 -18.89
C SER A 14 -2.04 5.70 -17.84
N ALA A 15 -1.15 4.80 -18.27
CA ALA A 15 -0.26 4.10 -17.36
C ALA A 15 0.66 5.06 -16.57
N SER A 16 1.11 6.15 -17.19
CA SER A 16 1.94 7.17 -16.55
C SER A 16 1.18 7.96 -15.48
N GLU A 17 -0.04 8.40 -15.77
CA GLU A 17 -0.88 9.10 -14.78
C GLU A 17 -1.29 8.17 -13.64
N THR A 18 -1.59 6.91 -13.94
CA THR A 18 -1.89 5.89 -12.93
C THR A 18 -0.68 5.67 -12.02
N TRP A 19 0.54 5.58 -12.59
CA TRP A 19 1.76 5.46 -11.81
C TRP A 19 2.00 6.66 -10.90
N ALA A 20 1.75 7.88 -11.38
CA ALA A 20 1.87 9.09 -10.58
C ALA A 20 0.92 9.07 -9.37
N VAL A 21 -0.35 8.67 -9.56
CA VAL A 21 -1.32 8.53 -8.46
C VAL A 21 -0.87 7.49 -7.42
N ILE A 22 -0.35 6.34 -7.87
CA ILE A 22 0.19 5.32 -6.95
C ILE A 22 1.41 5.89 -6.20
N SER A 23 2.27 6.63 -6.88
CA SER A 23 3.46 7.25 -6.31
C SER A 23 3.12 8.26 -5.22
N ASP A 24 2.14 9.15 -5.48
CA ASP A 24 1.66 10.12 -4.50
C ASP A 24 1.01 9.44 -3.30
N LEU A 25 0.18 8.41 -3.52
CA LEU A 25 -0.43 7.63 -2.44
C LEU A 25 0.63 6.99 -1.53
N VAL A 26 1.69 6.41 -2.10
CA VAL A 26 2.81 5.84 -1.35
C VAL A 26 3.56 6.92 -0.59
N ALA A 27 3.94 8.01 -1.25
CA ALA A 27 4.69 9.10 -0.67
C ALA A 27 3.93 9.78 0.49
N ASP A 28 2.65 10.07 0.30
CA ASP A 28 1.81 10.72 1.31
C ASP A 28 1.50 9.76 2.48
N THR A 29 1.45 8.45 2.24
CA THR A 29 1.36 7.44 3.31
C THR A 29 2.63 7.41 4.15
N VAL A 30 3.81 7.38 3.51
CA VAL A 30 5.11 7.39 4.20
C VAL A 30 5.28 8.69 5.01
N ALA A 31 4.85 9.82 4.43
CA ALA A 31 4.92 11.15 5.07
C ALA A 31 4.06 11.30 6.33
N GLN A 32 3.19 10.33 6.67
CA GLN A 32 2.52 10.31 7.97
C GLN A 32 3.51 10.09 9.13
N SER A 33 4.63 9.42 8.89
CA SER A 33 5.70 9.29 9.89
C SER A 33 6.57 10.54 9.88
N SER A 34 6.85 11.09 11.06
CA SER A 34 7.84 12.15 11.21
C SER A 34 9.29 11.67 11.05
N ALA A 35 9.53 10.36 11.12
CA ALA A 35 10.86 9.76 10.97
C ALA A 35 11.22 9.43 9.50
N LEU A 36 10.22 9.40 8.61
CA LEU A 36 10.40 9.03 7.21
C LEU A 36 10.26 10.23 6.28
N SER A 37 10.93 10.17 5.14
CA SER A 37 10.92 11.25 4.15
C SER A 37 9.95 10.94 3.01
N ARG A 38 9.05 11.90 2.73
CA ARG A 38 8.22 11.89 1.52
C ARG A 38 9.09 11.82 0.27
N ASP A 39 10.17 12.61 0.22
CA ASP A 39 11.05 12.71 -0.95
C ASP A 39 11.80 11.40 -1.21
N GLU A 40 12.15 10.66 -0.16
CA GLU A 40 12.78 9.35 -0.30
C GLU A 40 11.81 8.34 -0.93
N ALA A 41 10.53 8.37 -0.52
CA ALA A 41 9.49 7.55 -1.16
C ALA A 41 9.27 7.95 -2.62
N VAL A 42 9.27 9.25 -2.93
CA VAL A 42 9.17 9.75 -4.32
C VAL A 42 10.36 9.29 -5.16
N GLN A 43 11.59 9.33 -4.62
CA GLN A 43 12.79 8.85 -5.31
C GLN A 43 12.71 7.34 -5.60
N ALA A 44 12.24 6.54 -4.64
CA ALA A 44 12.01 5.11 -4.84
C ALA A 44 10.99 4.84 -5.96
N MET A 45 9.86 5.54 -5.94
CA MET A 45 8.82 5.40 -6.96
C MET A 45 9.26 5.91 -8.34
N SER A 46 10.11 6.94 -8.39
CA SER A 46 10.72 7.43 -9.64
C SER A 46 11.72 6.42 -10.21
N ALA A 47 12.54 5.78 -9.37
CA ALA A 47 13.43 4.70 -9.80
C ALA A 47 12.67 3.51 -10.39
N ALA A 48 11.48 3.20 -9.86
CA ALA A 48 10.62 2.13 -10.35
C ALA A 48 9.72 2.51 -11.54
N GLU A 49 9.77 3.77 -12.03
CA GLU A 49 8.77 4.32 -12.93
C GLU A 49 8.61 3.54 -14.24
N ALA A 50 9.71 3.17 -14.89
CA ALA A 50 9.66 2.46 -16.16
C ALA A 50 8.95 1.10 -16.01
N VAL A 51 9.35 0.31 -15.01
CA VAL A 51 8.75 -1.00 -14.71
C VAL A 51 7.32 -0.86 -14.22
N GLY A 52 7.04 0.14 -13.37
CA GLY A 52 5.71 0.45 -12.87
C GLY A 52 4.70 0.70 -13.99
N ARG A 53 5.07 1.54 -14.95
CA ARG A 53 4.25 1.81 -16.14
C ARG A 53 4.05 0.56 -17.00
N MET A 54 5.08 -0.28 -17.16
CA MET A 54 4.96 -1.56 -17.87
C MET A 54 3.99 -2.52 -17.17
N LEU A 55 4.07 -2.64 -15.84
CA LEU A 55 3.17 -3.48 -15.04
C LEU A 55 1.70 -3.02 -15.15
N ILE A 56 1.45 -1.72 -15.17
CA ILE A 56 0.11 -1.16 -15.36
C ILE A 56 -0.38 -1.42 -16.79
N ALA A 57 0.42 -1.09 -17.80
CA ALA A 57 0.04 -1.21 -19.21
C ALA A 57 -0.23 -2.67 -19.61
N ALA A 58 0.56 -3.61 -19.08
CA ALA A 58 0.35 -5.05 -19.28
C ALA A 58 -0.78 -5.63 -18.41
N GLY A 59 -1.39 -4.83 -17.53
CA GLY A 59 -2.50 -5.24 -16.66
C GLY A 59 -2.10 -6.11 -15.48
N HIS A 60 -0.80 -6.30 -15.22
CA HIS A 60 -0.33 -7.13 -14.11
C HIS A 60 -0.76 -6.60 -12.74
N LEU A 61 -0.84 -5.27 -12.57
CA LEU A 61 -1.28 -4.69 -11.29
C LEU A 61 -2.76 -4.91 -10.98
N GLN A 62 -3.56 -5.50 -11.89
CA GLN A 62 -4.92 -5.93 -11.56
C GLN A 62 -4.93 -7.18 -10.67
N GLN A 63 -3.87 -8.00 -10.71
CA GLN A 63 -3.78 -9.30 -10.02
C GLN A 63 -2.61 -9.36 -9.05
N HIS A 64 -1.54 -8.63 -9.33
CA HIS A 64 -0.31 -8.63 -8.53
C HIS A 64 -0.09 -7.24 -7.94
N PRO A 65 -0.36 -7.03 -6.64
CA PRO A 65 -0.28 -5.72 -6.03
C PRO A 65 1.17 -5.24 -5.87
N ILE A 66 1.34 -3.93 -5.88
CA ILE A 66 2.48 -3.30 -5.21
C ILE A 66 2.16 -3.29 -3.71
N THR A 67 3.11 -3.68 -2.88
CA THR A 67 2.88 -3.73 -1.43
C THR A 67 3.79 -2.75 -0.70
N LEU A 68 3.18 -1.76 -0.04
CA LEU A 68 3.89 -0.86 0.88
C LEU A 68 3.85 -1.44 2.30
N VAL A 69 5.03 -1.61 2.88
CA VAL A 69 5.20 -1.99 4.29
C VAL A 69 5.89 -0.84 5.02
N ALA A 70 5.24 -0.28 6.04
CA ALA A 70 5.78 0.81 6.87
C ALA A 70 5.14 0.78 8.27
N GLY A 71 5.90 0.34 9.28
CA GLY A 71 5.37 0.13 10.63
C GLY A 71 4.17 -0.80 10.64
N LYS A 72 2.99 -0.31 11.07
CA LYS A 72 1.74 -1.09 11.08
C LYS A 72 1.02 -1.13 9.72
N VAL A 73 1.53 -0.41 8.73
CA VAL A 73 0.97 -0.40 7.37
C VAL A 73 1.46 -1.62 6.62
N TYR A 74 0.50 -2.41 6.15
CA TYR A 74 0.66 -3.36 5.07
C TYR A 74 -0.41 -3.03 4.04
N CYS A 75 -0.05 -2.28 2.99
CA CYS A 75 -0.98 -1.81 1.98
C CYS A 75 -0.70 -2.43 0.62
N GLU A 76 -1.67 -3.15 0.09
CA GLU A 76 -1.64 -3.64 -1.28
C GLU A 76 -2.34 -2.64 -2.20
N ILE A 77 -1.65 -2.25 -3.26
CA ILE A 77 -2.14 -1.29 -4.26
C ILE A 77 -2.28 -2.03 -5.58
N THR A 78 -3.51 -2.10 -6.08
CA THR A 78 -3.85 -2.69 -7.39
C THR A 78 -4.48 -1.65 -8.30
N THR A 79 -4.51 -1.96 -9.59
CA THR A 79 -5.21 -1.15 -10.58
C THR A 79 -6.52 -1.78 -11.03
N VAL A 80 -7.49 -0.97 -11.43
CA VAL A 80 -8.71 -1.41 -12.09
C VAL A 80 -8.75 -0.81 -13.49
N SER A 81 -9.02 -1.62 -14.50
CA SER A 81 -9.07 -1.21 -15.91
C SER A 81 -10.41 -1.56 -16.57
N GLY A 82 -10.61 -1.06 -17.79
CA GLY A 82 -11.81 -1.31 -18.59
C GLY A 82 -13.02 -0.56 -18.04
N THR A 83 -14.22 -1.09 -18.30
CA THR A 83 -15.48 -0.44 -17.89
C THR A 83 -15.59 -0.29 -16.37
N ALA A 84 -15.04 -1.23 -15.60
CA ALA A 84 -15.03 -1.17 -14.13
C ALA A 84 -14.26 0.05 -13.58
N ALA A 85 -13.25 0.54 -14.31
CA ALA A 85 -12.49 1.72 -13.92
C ALA A 85 -13.34 2.99 -13.94
N LEU A 86 -14.32 3.09 -14.85
CA LEU A 86 -15.17 4.27 -15.03
C LEU A 86 -16.11 4.52 -13.84
N THR A 87 -16.39 3.48 -13.06
CA THR A 87 -17.32 3.52 -11.93
C THR A 87 -16.61 3.30 -10.59
N LEU A 88 -15.28 3.21 -10.59
CA LEU A 88 -14.52 2.96 -9.36
C LEU A 88 -14.52 4.21 -8.48
N GLU A 89 -14.97 4.07 -7.24
CA GLU A 89 -14.77 5.09 -6.20
C GLU A 89 -13.39 4.89 -5.56
N GLU A 90 -12.42 5.71 -5.96
CA GLU A 90 -11.06 5.62 -5.45
C GLU A 90 -10.94 6.23 -4.05
N ASN A 91 -10.34 5.48 -3.13
CA ASN A 91 -9.88 6.03 -1.86
C ASN A 91 -8.39 6.35 -1.94
N LEU A 92 -8.06 7.58 -2.32
CA LEU A 92 -6.67 8.05 -2.44
C LEU A 92 -6.13 8.68 -1.16
N ASN A 93 -6.85 8.55 -0.03
CA ASN A 93 -6.36 9.07 1.24
C ASN A 93 -5.15 8.24 1.71
N PRO A 94 -4.12 8.91 2.28
CA PRO A 94 -2.98 8.27 2.90
C PRO A 94 -3.39 7.13 3.84
N VAL A 95 -2.67 6.02 3.78
CA VAL A 95 -3.06 4.80 4.51
C VAL A 95 -2.72 4.95 5.99
N PRO A 96 -3.69 4.87 6.91
CA PRO A 96 -3.44 5.14 8.32
C PRO A 96 -2.53 4.07 8.95
N GLY A 97 -1.67 4.48 9.88
CA GLY A 97 -0.84 3.59 10.68
C GLY A 97 0.65 3.64 10.40
N ALA A 98 1.10 4.52 9.50
CA ALA A 98 2.51 4.76 9.23
C ALA A 98 3.14 5.73 10.24
N ALA A 99 2.36 6.46 11.05
CA ALA A 99 2.86 7.53 11.92
C ALA A 99 3.99 7.14 12.90
N GLY A 100 4.06 5.88 13.32
CA GLY A 100 5.14 5.35 14.18
C GLY A 100 6.13 4.45 13.44
N ALA A 101 6.22 4.54 12.12
CA ALA A 101 7.15 3.76 11.32
C ALA A 101 8.51 4.46 11.27
N ASP A 102 9.56 3.72 11.61
CA ASP A 102 10.96 4.18 11.47
C ASP A 102 11.59 3.72 10.15
N ASP A 103 10.90 2.83 9.43
CA ASP A 103 11.37 2.22 8.19
C ASP A 103 10.23 1.94 7.21
N PHE A 104 10.54 1.87 5.92
CA PHE A 104 9.60 1.42 4.89
C PHE A 104 10.26 0.68 3.73
N THR A 105 9.48 -0.21 3.11
CA THR A 105 9.84 -0.96 1.90
C THR A 105 8.66 -1.03 0.95
N ILE A 106 8.94 -0.82 -0.33
CA ILE A 106 7.98 -0.95 -1.43
C ILE A 106 8.32 -2.24 -2.19
N HIS A 107 7.44 -3.22 -2.09
CA HIS A 107 7.57 -4.48 -2.78
C HIS A 107 6.88 -4.41 -4.15
N LEU A 108 7.67 -4.58 -5.21
CA LEU A 108 7.18 -4.65 -6.58
C LEU A 108 6.82 -6.10 -6.91
N PRO A 109 5.69 -6.34 -7.60
CA PRO A 109 5.36 -7.69 -8.07
C PRO A 109 6.29 -8.08 -9.21
N SER A 110 6.69 -9.36 -9.25
CA SER A 110 7.57 -9.94 -10.28
C SER A 110 6.84 -10.96 -11.17
N PRO A 111 5.85 -10.54 -11.98
CA PRO A 111 5.15 -11.44 -12.89
C PRO A 111 6.01 -11.79 -14.10
N ALA A 112 5.73 -12.93 -14.73
CA ALA A 112 6.30 -13.24 -16.05
C ALA A 112 5.70 -12.34 -17.14
N PRO A 113 6.50 -11.85 -18.11
CA PRO A 113 7.94 -12.04 -18.31
C PRO A 113 8.82 -10.91 -17.73
N LEU A 114 8.31 -10.10 -16.80
CA LEU A 114 8.95 -8.88 -16.31
C LEU A 114 9.88 -9.09 -15.10
N GLN A 115 10.14 -10.34 -14.70
CA GLN A 115 10.85 -10.63 -13.45
C GLN A 115 12.25 -10.01 -13.41
N GLU A 116 12.99 -10.10 -14.51
CA GLU A 116 14.37 -9.59 -14.57
C GLU A 116 14.41 -8.06 -14.48
N GLN A 117 13.46 -7.37 -15.11
CA GLN A 117 13.37 -5.91 -15.06
C GLN A 117 12.94 -5.43 -13.66
N VAL A 118 11.98 -6.11 -13.04
CA VAL A 118 11.55 -5.81 -11.66
C VAL A 118 12.71 -6.03 -10.70
N LYS A 119 13.41 -7.17 -10.82
CA LYS A 119 14.57 -7.48 -9.99
C LYS A 119 15.68 -6.45 -10.14
N ALA A 120 16.08 -6.13 -11.37
CA ALA A 120 17.13 -5.14 -11.61
C ALA A 120 16.77 -3.75 -11.05
N THR A 121 15.50 -3.38 -11.11
CA THR A 121 14.97 -2.13 -10.52
C THR A 121 15.02 -2.18 -9.00
N ALA A 122 14.61 -3.28 -8.39
CA ALA A 122 14.65 -3.47 -6.95
C ALA A 122 16.09 -3.45 -6.39
N ASP A 123 17.01 -4.15 -7.06
CA ASP A 123 18.44 -4.17 -6.70
C ASP A 123 19.10 -2.78 -6.81
N GLY A 124 18.48 -1.85 -7.57
CA GLY A 124 18.98 -0.49 -7.81
C GLY A 124 18.58 0.56 -6.77
N HIS A 125 17.67 0.27 -5.84
CA HIS A 125 17.20 1.25 -4.85
C HIS A 125 16.87 0.60 -3.50
N ALA A 126 17.44 1.12 -2.41
CA ALA A 126 17.35 0.51 -1.07
C ALA A 126 15.92 0.34 -0.51
N ARG A 127 14.97 1.15 -0.99
CA ARG A 127 13.54 1.10 -0.61
C ARG A 127 12.68 0.18 -1.47
N LEU A 128 13.25 -0.41 -2.52
CA LEU A 128 12.54 -1.30 -3.42
C LEU A 128 12.92 -2.75 -3.16
N SER A 129 11.98 -3.66 -3.35
CA SER A 129 12.20 -5.09 -3.21
C SER A 129 11.36 -5.85 -4.23
N ASP A 130 11.92 -6.90 -4.82
CA ASP A 130 11.19 -7.87 -5.65
C ASP A 130 10.83 -9.14 -4.86
N ALA A 131 11.23 -9.20 -3.58
CA ALA A 131 10.92 -10.31 -2.68
C ALA A 131 9.46 -10.28 -2.25
N VAL A 132 8.95 -11.47 -1.91
CA VAL A 132 7.61 -11.63 -1.34
C VAL A 132 7.50 -10.76 -0.08
N PRO A 133 6.49 -9.87 0.04
CA PRO A 133 6.32 -9.05 1.22
C PRO A 133 6.15 -9.91 2.47
N PRO A 134 6.65 -9.46 3.64
CA PRO A 134 6.43 -10.18 4.90
C PRO A 134 4.93 -10.35 5.16
N ALA A 135 4.53 -11.42 5.85
CA ALA A 135 3.12 -11.60 6.19
C ALA A 135 2.62 -10.41 7.04
N PRO A 136 1.42 -9.87 6.78
CA PRO A 136 0.87 -8.80 7.60
C PRO A 136 0.71 -9.31 9.03
N GLU A 137 1.09 -8.49 10.01
CA GLU A 137 0.80 -8.80 11.41
C GLU A 137 -0.72 -8.98 11.59
N THR A 138 -1.13 -10.22 11.86
CA THR A 138 -2.45 -10.53 12.40
C THR A 138 -2.46 -10.05 13.83
N GLU A 139 -3.11 -8.90 14.05
CA GLU A 139 -3.52 -8.51 15.39
C GLU A 139 -4.51 -9.59 15.84
N THR A 140 -4.06 -10.54 16.66
CA THR A 140 -4.97 -11.42 17.39
C THR A 140 -5.84 -10.50 18.22
N ALA A 141 -7.10 -10.36 17.83
CA ALA A 141 -8.08 -9.68 18.67
C ALA A 141 -8.02 -10.38 20.03
N ASN A 142 -7.45 -9.70 21.03
CA ASN A 142 -7.57 -10.15 22.39
C ASN A 142 -9.07 -10.19 22.67
N ALA A 143 -9.64 -11.39 22.73
CA ALA A 143 -11.03 -11.66 23.05
C ALA A 143 -11.29 -11.40 24.54
N GLY A 144 -10.85 -10.25 25.04
CA GLY A 144 -11.30 -9.69 26.29
C GLY A 144 -12.68 -9.06 26.07
N PRO A 145 -13.63 -9.24 26.99
CA PRO A 145 -14.95 -8.64 26.86
C PRO A 145 -14.81 -7.12 26.77
N LEU A 146 -15.31 -6.53 25.67
CA LEU A 146 -15.34 -5.07 25.42
C LEU A 146 -16.13 -4.29 26.49
N ILE A 147 -16.93 -4.98 27.29
CA ILE A 147 -17.74 -4.42 28.37
C ILE A 147 -17.62 -5.34 29.58
N ASP A 148 -17.07 -4.82 30.68
CA ASP A 148 -17.17 -5.44 31.99
C ASP A 148 -18.59 -5.18 32.54
N VAL A 149 -19.49 -6.13 32.27
CA VAL A 149 -20.90 -6.07 32.70
C VAL A 149 -21.02 -6.04 34.22
N GLU A 150 -20.05 -6.59 34.97
CA GLU A 150 -20.05 -6.53 36.43
C GLU A 150 -19.66 -5.15 36.94
N ALA A 151 -18.68 -4.50 36.32
CA ALA A 151 -18.34 -3.11 36.63
C ALA A 151 -19.51 -2.16 36.33
N LEU A 152 -20.22 -2.38 35.22
CA LEU A 152 -21.41 -1.60 34.86
C LEU A 152 -22.55 -1.81 35.88
N ARG A 153 -22.77 -3.04 36.35
CA ARG A 153 -23.76 -3.32 37.40
C ARG A 153 -23.43 -2.65 38.73
N ARG A 154 -22.16 -2.61 39.15
CA ARG A 154 -21.75 -1.92 40.38
C ARG A 154 -22.03 -0.42 40.33
N ALA A 155 -21.82 0.21 39.17
CA ALA A 155 -22.04 1.65 38.99
C ALA A 155 -23.53 2.05 39.03
N VAL A 156 -24.44 1.15 38.61
CA VAL A 156 -25.89 1.41 38.61
C VAL A 156 -26.51 1.28 40.00
N THR A 157 -25.97 0.42 40.87
CA THR A 157 -26.53 0.17 42.22
C THR A 157 -26.09 1.21 43.26
N GLN A 158 -25.08 2.04 42.98
CA GLN A 158 -24.58 3.09 43.89
C GLN A 158 -25.26 4.46 43.69
N ARG A 159 -26.46 4.50 43.09
CA ARG A 159 -27.22 5.74 42.85
C ARG A 159 -28.53 5.77 43.61
#